data_AF-A0A059LBW5-F1
#
_entry.id   AF-A0A059LBW5-F1
#
_cell.length_a   1.000
_cell.length_b   1.000
_cell.length_c   1.000
_cell.angle_alpha   90.00
_cell.angle_beta   90.00
_cell.angle_gamma   90.00
#
_symmetry.space_group_name_H-M   'P 1'
#
loop_
_entity.id
_entity.type
_entity.pdbx_description
1 polymer ?
#
loop_
_entity_poly.entity_id
_entity_poly.type
_entity_poly.pdbx_seq_one_letter_code
_entity_poly.pdbx_strand_id
1 'polypeptide(L)'
;MVMHRDRESVVIYVDEDFSREHWLKPVKYCLEPVMDISAYNRMRNAMQWLEGGSVSRLAKVCLYQTPLKVPDAVDRRERTVSKSAVQNWKPIHSMNMDDVQRDAVELTLAQPDLALVHGPPGTGKTTTLVEIVAQHAHRDFKVLACAASNVAVDNLVERLAA
;
A
#
# COMPACT_ATOMS: atom_id res chain seq x y z
N MET A 1 15.04 -16.08 4.69
CA MET A 1 14.96 -17.07 3.60
C MET A 1 13.84 -16.66 2.66
N VAL A 2 14.17 -16.34 1.41
CA VAL A 2 13.18 -16.12 0.35
C VAL A 2 13.14 -17.36 -0.51
N MET A 3 11.95 -17.81 -0.90
CA MET A 3 11.77 -18.99 -1.75
C MET A 3 10.93 -18.61 -2.97
N HIS A 4 11.42 -18.98 -4.15
CA HIS A 4 10.65 -18.92 -5.39
C HIS A 4 10.39 -20.34 -5.88
N ARG A 5 9.18 -20.62 -6.33
CA ARG A 5 8.80 -21.95 -6.83
C ARG A 5 8.26 -21.80 -8.24
N ASP A 6 8.81 -22.61 -9.14
CA ASP A 6 8.27 -22.88 -10.46
C ASP A 6 7.65 -24.29 -10.51
N ARG A 7 7.07 -24.70 -11.65
CA ARG A 7 6.45 -26.02 -11.84
C ARG A 7 7.42 -27.17 -11.57
N GLU A 8 8.67 -27.02 -11.99
CA GLU A 8 9.68 -28.09 -11.94
C GLU A 8 10.80 -27.84 -10.91
N SER A 9 10.87 -26.65 -10.32
CA SER A 9 11.99 -26.28 -9.45
C SER A 9 11.60 -25.37 -8.29
N VAL A 10 12.45 -25.35 -7.27
CA VAL A 10 12.38 -24.43 -6.13
C VAL A 10 13.74 -23.76 -5.97
N VAL A 11 13.75 -22.44 -5.94
CA VAL A 11 14.93 -21.61 -5.68
C VAL A 11 14.84 -21.10 -4.25
N ILE A 12 15.88 -21.34 -3.46
CA ILE A 12 15.97 -20.93 -2.06
C ILE A 12 17.16 -20.00 -1.90
N TYR A 13 16.91 -18.81 -1.37
CA TYR A 13 17.95 -17.86 -1.00
C TYR A 13 18.39 -18.12 0.44
N VAL A 14 19.63 -18.56 0.58
CA VAL A 14 20.31 -18.81 1.85
C VAL A 14 21.32 -17.71 2.13
N ASP A 15 21.55 -17.42 3.41
CA ASP A 15 22.53 -16.41 3.84
C ASP A 15 23.96 -16.87 3.56
N GLU A 16 24.94 -15.95 3.52
CA GLU A 16 26.32 -16.24 3.09
C GLU A 16 27.06 -17.27 3.96
N ASP A 17 26.62 -17.47 5.20
CA ASP A 17 27.15 -18.47 6.15
C ASP A 17 26.87 -19.94 5.76
N PHE A 18 26.33 -20.19 4.56
CA PHE A 18 26.03 -21.53 4.06
C PHE A 18 27.27 -22.23 3.48
N SER A 19 27.73 -23.30 4.13
CA SER A 19 28.87 -24.10 3.63
C SER A 19 28.52 -24.80 2.31
N ARG A 20 29.15 -24.37 1.20
CA ARG A 20 28.88 -24.90 -0.15
C ARG A 20 29.20 -26.39 -0.30
N GLU A 21 30.16 -26.91 0.47
CA GLU A 21 30.67 -28.28 0.36
C GLU A 21 29.65 -29.37 0.75
N HIS A 22 28.69 -29.06 1.62
CA HIS A 22 27.71 -30.04 2.11
C HIS A 22 26.43 -30.11 1.26
N TRP A 23 26.10 -29.03 0.54
CA TRP A 23 24.81 -28.86 -0.14
C TRP A 23 24.85 -29.09 -1.65
N LEU A 24 26.05 -29.14 -2.25
CA LEU A 24 26.22 -29.44 -3.68
C LEU A 24 26.30 -30.96 -3.98
N LYS A 25 26.07 -31.81 -2.98
CA LYS A 25 26.07 -33.26 -3.17
C LYS A 25 24.74 -33.69 -3.80
N PRO A 26 24.74 -34.60 -4.78
CA PRO A 26 23.52 -35.11 -5.40
C PRO A 26 22.81 -36.09 -4.46
N VAL A 27 22.22 -35.55 -3.39
CA VAL A 27 21.43 -36.29 -2.41
C VAL A 27 19.99 -35.81 -2.42
N LYS A 28 19.10 -36.61 -1.83
CA LYS A 28 17.70 -36.26 -1.70
C LYS A 28 17.52 -35.27 -0.54
N TYR A 29 17.03 -34.08 -0.84
CA TYR A 29 16.68 -33.06 0.15
C TYR A 29 15.19 -33.11 0.50
N CYS A 30 14.84 -32.72 1.73
CA CYS A 30 13.47 -32.54 2.19
C CYS A 30 13.27 -31.06 2.54
N LEU A 31 12.16 -30.48 2.09
CA LEU A 31 11.76 -29.11 2.43
C LEU A 31 10.55 -29.18 3.35
N GLU A 32 10.70 -28.67 4.56
CA GLU A 32 9.61 -28.58 5.53
C GLU A 32 9.18 -27.12 5.68
N PRO A 33 7.88 -26.81 5.49
CA PRO A 33 7.37 -25.46 5.72
C PRO A 33 7.38 -25.16 7.22
N VAL A 34 8.09 -24.10 7.60
CA VAL A 34 8.14 -23.60 8.98
C VAL A 34 7.32 -22.32 9.07
N MET A 35 6.79 -22.03 10.27
CA MET A 35 6.06 -20.79 10.55
C MET A 35 6.92 -19.55 10.23
N ASP A 36 6.33 -18.56 9.57
CA ASP A 36 6.98 -17.26 9.34
C ASP A 36 6.97 -16.41 10.61
N ILE A 37 8.01 -16.59 11.43
CA ILE A 37 8.24 -15.79 12.63
C ILE A 37 8.71 -14.37 12.26
N SER A 38 9.22 -14.14 11.04
CA SER A 38 9.70 -12.82 10.61
C SER A 38 8.55 -11.83 10.40
N ALA A 39 7.43 -12.25 9.83
CA ALA A 39 6.22 -11.42 9.76
C ALA A 39 5.73 -11.04 11.17
N TYR A 40 5.65 -12.01 12.08
CA TYR A 40 5.28 -11.78 13.48
C TYR A 40 6.23 -10.80 14.18
N ASN A 41 7.53 -11.01 14.07
CA ASN A 41 8.54 -10.14 14.67
C ASN A 41 8.45 -8.71 14.13
N ARG A 42 8.20 -8.54 12.82
CA ARG A 42 7.99 -7.22 12.22
C ARG A 42 6.76 -6.51 12.81
N MET A 43 5.64 -7.20 12.96
CA MET A 43 4.43 -6.64 13.59
C MET A 43 4.68 -6.28 15.06
N ARG A 44 5.32 -7.17 15.83
CA ARG A 44 5.65 -6.92 17.24
C ARG A 44 6.55 -5.69 17.39
N ASN A 45 7.60 -5.59 16.56
CA ASN A 45 8.51 -4.44 16.58
C ASN A 45 7.77 -3.14 16.21
N ALA A 46 6.85 -3.17 15.24
CA ALA A 46 6.04 -2.00 14.89
C ALA A 46 5.16 -1.54 16.06
N MET A 47 4.58 -2.47 16.83
CA MET A 47 3.82 -2.14 18.04
C MET A 47 4.70 -1.52 19.13
N GLN A 48 5.88 -2.08 19.38
CA GLN A 48 6.84 -1.51 20.34
C GLN A 48 7.28 -0.09 19.95
N TRP A 49 7.46 0.16 18.65
CA TRP A 49 7.76 1.50 18.12
C TRP A 49 6.64 2.51 18.39
N LEU A 50 5.38 2.08 18.30
CA LEU A 50 4.22 2.94 18.61
C LEU A 50 4.14 3.28 20.11
N GLU A 51 4.56 2.37 20.99
CA GLU A 51 4.53 2.56 22.45
C GLU A 51 5.66 3.48 22.96
N GLY A 52 6.88 3.33 22.43
CA GLY A 52 8.07 4.03 22.94
C GLY A 52 8.46 5.32 22.21
N GLY A 53 7.82 5.66 21.10
CA GLY A 53 8.24 6.74 20.20
C GLY A 53 7.40 8.03 20.27
N SER A 54 7.94 9.12 19.72
CA SER A 54 7.14 10.31 19.39
C SER A 54 6.16 9.96 18.27
N VAL A 55 4.88 9.78 18.63
CA VAL A 55 3.87 9.30 17.69
C VAL A 55 3.48 10.40 16.70
N SER A 56 3.48 10.06 15.40
CA SER A 56 3.07 10.98 14.33
C SER A 56 1.62 11.44 14.52
N ARG A 57 1.24 12.56 13.87
CA ARG A 57 -0.15 13.02 13.91
C ARG A 57 -1.13 11.95 13.41
N LEU A 58 -0.81 11.27 12.31
CA LEU A 58 -1.63 10.19 11.77
C LEU A 58 -1.88 9.09 12.82
N ALA A 59 -0.84 8.67 13.53
CA ALA A 59 -0.99 7.66 14.58
C ALA A 59 -1.89 8.14 15.73
N LYS A 60 -1.79 9.43 16.12
CA LYS A 60 -2.72 10.02 17.11
C LYS A 60 -4.17 10.03 16.62
N VAL A 61 -4.40 10.25 15.32
CA VAL A 61 -5.74 10.15 14.71
C VAL A 61 -6.25 8.71 14.77
N CYS A 62 -5.44 7.73 14.35
CA CYS A 62 -5.82 6.31 14.34
C CYS A 62 -6.07 5.74 15.74
N LEU A 63 -5.38 6.27 16.77
CA LEU A 63 -5.53 5.87 18.18
C LEU A 63 -6.57 6.70 18.94
N TYR A 64 -7.39 7.50 18.24
CA TYR A 64 -8.44 8.34 18.83
C TYR A 64 -7.94 9.36 19.87
N GLN A 65 -6.66 9.75 19.80
CA GLN A 65 -6.06 10.74 20.69
C GLN A 65 -6.22 12.18 20.15
N THR A 66 -6.49 12.33 18.86
CA THR A 66 -6.78 13.63 18.23
C THR A 66 -7.83 13.45 17.14
N PRO A 67 -8.74 14.41 16.92
CA PRO A 67 -9.74 14.30 15.87
C PRO A 67 -9.12 14.35 14.47
N LEU A 68 -9.75 13.63 13.55
CA LEU A 68 -9.47 13.70 12.11
C LEU A 68 -9.73 15.12 11.61
N LYS A 69 -8.78 15.70 10.88
CA LYS A 69 -9.04 16.94 10.14
C LYS A 69 -10.04 16.66 9.03
N VAL A 70 -11.09 17.47 9.02
CA VAL A 70 -11.98 17.55 7.87
C VAL A 70 -11.38 18.61 6.94
N PRO A 71 -11.16 18.32 5.66
CA PRO A 71 -10.70 19.34 4.72
C PRO A 71 -11.67 20.52 4.73
N ASP A 72 -11.14 21.75 4.73
CA ASP A 72 -11.95 22.97 4.61
C ASP A 72 -12.81 22.97 3.34
N ALA A 73 -12.42 22.14 2.37
CA ALA A 73 -13.11 21.89 1.13
C ALA A 73 -14.46 21.20 1.31
N VAL A 74 -14.66 20.33 2.30
CA VAL A 74 -15.87 19.48 2.32
C VAL A 74 -17.05 20.26 2.89
N ASP A 75 -18.03 20.59 2.05
CA ASP A 75 -19.31 21.12 2.54
C ASP A 75 -20.06 19.99 3.24
N ARG A 76 -20.17 20.11 4.57
CA ARG A 76 -20.83 19.13 5.44
C ARG A 76 -22.32 18.95 5.13
N ARG A 77 -22.97 19.91 4.45
CA ARG A 77 -24.39 19.83 4.09
C ARG A 77 -24.62 19.04 2.81
N GLU A 78 -23.70 19.13 1.86
CA GLU A 78 -23.87 18.53 0.53
C GLU A 78 -23.01 17.27 0.32
N ARG A 79 -22.06 16.97 1.23
CA ARG A 79 -21.06 15.88 1.08
C ARG A 79 -20.17 16.05 -0.16
N THR A 80 -20.06 17.27 -0.67
CA THR A 80 -19.30 17.59 -1.87
C THR A 80 -18.01 18.32 -1.49
N VAL A 81 -16.92 17.99 -2.19
CA VAL A 81 -15.66 18.74 -2.09
C VAL A 81 -15.85 20.06 -2.83
N SER A 82 -15.62 21.18 -2.16
CA SER A 82 -15.57 22.51 -2.73
C SER A 82 -14.50 22.50 -3.82
N LYS A 83 -14.94 22.76 -5.05
CA LYS A 83 -14.12 22.81 -6.27
C LYS A 83 -12.92 23.75 -6.17
N SER A 84 -12.87 24.64 -5.17
CA SER A 84 -11.77 25.58 -4.97
C SER A 84 -10.55 24.98 -4.24
N ALA A 85 -10.69 23.84 -3.55
CA ALA A 85 -9.61 23.32 -2.70
C ALA A 85 -8.74 22.26 -3.38
N VAL A 86 -9.30 21.52 -4.35
CA VAL A 86 -8.51 20.65 -5.21
C VAL A 86 -8.13 21.50 -6.42
N GLN A 87 -6.85 21.87 -6.54
CA GLN A 87 -6.33 22.50 -7.76
C GLN A 87 -6.79 21.70 -8.98
N ASN A 88 -7.01 22.38 -10.11
CA ASN A 88 -7.27 21.79 -11.43
C ASN A 88 -6.41 20.53 -11.66
N TRP A 89 -6.93 19.37 -11.32
CA TRP A 89 -6.28 18.10 -11.55
C TRP A 89 -6.92 17.48 -12.78
N LYS A 90 -6.14 16.72 -13.52
CA LYS A 90 -6.61 15.98 -14.68
C LYS A 90 -6.13 14.54 -14.51
N PRO A 91 -6.96 13.54 -14.87
CA PRO A 91 -6.53 12.15 -14.82
C PRO A 91 -5.26 11.94 -15.63
N ILE A 92 -4.28 11.24 -15.03
CA ILE A 92 -2.99 10.91 -15.65
C ILE A 92 -3.10 9.61 -16.43
N HIS A 93 -3.61 8.54 -15.82
CA HIS A 93 -3.67 7.22 -16.47
C HIS A 93 -5.04 6.91 -17.06
N SER A 94 -6.14 7.29 -16.39
CA SER A 94 -7.48 6.80 -16.73
C SER A 94 -8.42 7.93 -17.13
N MET A 95 -8.54 8.20 -18.43
CA MET A 95 -9.48 9.20 -18.95
C MET A 95 -10.96 8.81 -18.73
N ASN A 96 -11.26 7.52 -18.54
CA ASN A 96 -12.62 6.98 -18.42
C ASN A 96 -13.07 6.69 -16.99
N MET A 97 -12.54 7.39 -15.98
CA MET A 97 -13.07 7.27 -14.62
C MET A 97 -14.51 7.76 -14.54
N ASP A 98 -15.35 7.07 -13.76
CA ASP A 98 -16.68 7.56 -13.44
C ASP A 98 -16.63 8.68 -12.39
N ASP A 99 -17.75 9.35 -12.17
CA ASP A 99 -17.81 10.50 -11.25
C ASP A 99 -17.53 10.10 -9.80
N VAL A 100 -17.93 8.89 -9.38
CA VAL A 100 -17.67 8.38 -8.02
C VAL A 100 -16.17 8.16 -7.80
N GLN A 101 -15.49 7.62 -8.81
CA GLN A 101 -14.05 7.44 -8.77
C GLN A 101 -13.31 8.77 -8.78
N ARG A 102 -13.76 9.77 -9.56
CA ARG A 102 -13.20 11.12 -9.55
C ARG A 102 -13.38 11.80 -8.19
N ASP A 103 -14.57 11.73 -7.62
CA ASP A 103 -14.87 12.27 -6.28
C ASP A 103 -13.97 11.62 -5.21
N ALA A 104 -13.74 10.30 -5.31
CA ALA A 104 -12.83 9.59 -4.41
C ALA A 104 -11.37 10.07 -4.55
N VAL A 105 -10.90 10.34 -5.77
CA VAL A 105 -9.58 10.94 -6.01
C VAL A 105 -9.52 12.34 -5.41
N GLU A 106 -10.50 13.20 -5.70
CA GLU A 106 -10.56 14.57 -5.21
C GLU A 106 -10.55 14.66 -3.68
N LEU A 107 -11.40 13.87 -3.04
CA LEU A 107 -11.47 13.82 -1.58
C LEU A 107 -10.16 13.32 -0.98
N THR A 108 -9.50 12.35 -1.61
CA THR A 108 -8.20 11.83 -1.15
C THR A 108 -7.11 12.88 -1.30
N LEU A 109 -7.08 13.61 -2.41
CA LEU A 109 -6.11 14.69 -2.66
C LEU A 109 -6.31 15.89 -1.72
N ALA A 110 -7.52 16.11 -1.21
CA ALA A 110 -7.82 17.16 -0.27
C ALA A 110 -7.59 16.77 1.21
N GLN A 111 -7.45 15.49 1.51
CA GLN A 111 -7.46 14.98 2.88
C GLN A 111 -6.06 14.99 3.53
N PRO A 112 -5.78 15.86 4.52
CA PRO A 112 -4.45 15.97 5.13
C PRO A 112 -4.06 14.81 6.04
N ASP A 113 -5.02 14.11 6.66
CA ASP A 113 -4.71 13.11 7.69
C ASP A 113 -4.91 11.67 7.18
N LEU A 114 -6.15 11.30 6.84
CA LEU A 114 -6.52 9.93 6.47
C LEU A 114 -7.76 9.92 5.57
N ALA A 115 -7.65 9.26 4.41
CA ALA A 115 -8.77 9.00 3.50
C ALA A 115 -9.05 7.49 3.42
N LEU A 116 -10.33 7.13 3.28
CA LEU A 116 -10.77 5.75 3.09
C LEU A 116 -11.54 5.64 1.78
N VAL A 117 -10.97 4.92 0.81
CA VAL A 117 -11.65 4.59 -0.44
C VAL A 117 -12.29 3.21 -0.29
N HIS A 118 -13.61 3.17 -0.44
CA HIS A 118 -14.39 1.93 -0.35
C HIS A 118 -15.17 1.68 -1.65
N GLY A 119 -15.34 0.41 -2.02
CA GLY A 119 -16.13 0.03 -3.18
C GLY A 119 -16.32 -1.49 -3.28
N PRO A 120 -17.50 -1.98 -3.72
CA PRO A 120 -17.73 -3.40 -4.01
C PRO A 120 -16.71 -4.02 -4.98
N PRO A 121 -16.66 -5.35 -5.10
CA PRO A 121 -15.86 -6.01 -6.14
C PRO A 121 -16.22 -5.47 -7.54
N GLY A 122 -15.22 -5.24 -8.38
CA GLY A 122 -15.41 -4.76 -9.76
C GLY A 122 -15.61 -3.25 -9.94
N THR A 123 -15.72 -2.43 -8.88
CA THR A 123 -15.97 -0.97 -9.01
C THR A 123 -14.74 -0.12 -9.32
N GLY A 124 -13.67 -0.72 -9.84
CA GLY A 124 -12.47 0.03 -10.24
C GLY A 124 -11.63 0.62 -9.10
N LYS A 125 -11.73 0.12 -7.86
CA LYS A 125 -10.89 0.58 -6.72
C LYS A 125 -9.40 0.68 -7.07
N THR A 126 -8.85 -0.35 -7.74
CA THR A 126 -7.44 -0.34 -8.14
C THR A 126 -7.15 0.78 -9.13
N THR A 127 -8.06 1.06 -10.06
CA THR A 127 -7.95 2.20 -10.99
C THR A 127 -7.92 3.53 -10.22
N THR A 128 -8.81 3.70 -9.24
CA THR A 128 -8.82 4.89 -8.36
C THR A 128 -7.52 5.03 -7.57
N LEU A 129 -7.00 3.95 -7.00
CA LEU A 129 -5.74 3.96 -6.24
C LEU A 129 -4.53 4.28 -7.11
N VAL A 130 -4.46 3.71 -8.33
CA VAL A 130 -3.40 4.03 -9.30
C VAL A 130 -3.40 5.52 -9.62
N GLU A 131 -4.58 6.10 -9.86
CA GLU A 131 -4.71 7.52 -10.13
C GLU A 131 -4.28 8.37 -8.91
N ILE A 132 -4.70 8.01 -7.69
CA ILE A 132 -4.27 8.71 -6.46
C ILE A 132 -2.74 8.70 -6.30
N VAL A 133 -2.11 7.55 -6.53
CA VAL A 133 -0.65 7.39 -6.44
C VAL A 133 0.05 8.23 -7.51
N ALA A 134 -0.42 8.16 -8.76
CA ALA A 134 0.13 8.93 -9.86
C ALA A 134 0.01 10.44 -9.63
N GLN A 135 -1.12 10.92 -9.11
CA GLN A 135 -1.33 12.33 -8.78
C GLN A 135 -0.35 12.83 -7.70
N HIS A 136 -0.10 12.04 -6.65
CA HIS A 136 0.88 12.41 -5.64
C HIS A 136 2.31 12.37 -6.18
N ALA A 137 2.66 11.33 -6.95
CA ALA A 137 3.98 11.23 -7.58
C ALA A 137 4.23 12.39 -8.55
N HIS A 138 3.23 12.79 -9.35
CA HIS A 138 3.31 13.93 -10.27
C HIS A 138 3.46 15.29 -9.57
N ARG A 139 3.06 15.37 -8.30
CA ARG A 139 3.26 16.54 -7.41
C ARG A 139 4.58 16.43 -6.62
N ASP A 140 5.51 15.60 -7.07
CA ASP A 140 6.82 15.36 -6.45
C ASP A 140 6.79 14.78 -5.02
N PHE A 141 5.67 14.17 -4.60
CA PHE A 141 5.63 13.43 -3.34
C PHE A 141 6.30 12.06 -3.47
N LYS A 142 7.04 11.66 -2.43
CA LYS A 142 7.48 10.28 -2.25
C LYS A 142 6.32 9.44 -1.73
N VAL A 143 5.86 8.46 -2.52
CA VAL A 143 4.72 7.61 -2.20
C VAL A 143 5.20 6.22 -1.76
N LEU A 144 4.78 5.78 -0.56
CA LEU A 144 4.91 4.40 -0.12
C LEU A 144 3.58 3.68 -0.38
N ALA A 145 3.56 2.79 -1.36
CA ALA A 145 2.41 1.95 -1.65
C ALA A 145 2.62 0.53 -1.09
N CYS A 146 1.66 0.05 -0.30
CA CYS A 146 1.71 -1.26 0.34
C CYS A 146 0.43 -2.05 0.08
N ALA A 147 0.53 -3.37 0.02
CA ALA A 147 -0.61 -4.29 -0.03
C ALA A 147 -0.34 -5.56 0.79
N ALA A 148 -1.40 -6.28 1.14
CA ALA A 148 -1.32 -7.47 1.99
C ALA A 148 -0.79 -8.74 1.28
N SER A 149 -0.68 -8.71 -0.06
CA SER A 149 -0.17 -9.85 -0.85
C SER A 149 0.70 -9.37 -2.00
N ASN A 150 1.66 -10.20 -2.41
CA ASN A 150 2.56 -9.90 -3.53
C ASN A 150 1.77 -9.69 -4.82
N VAL A 151 0.78 -10.53 -5.11
CA VAL A 151 -0.10 -10.38 -6.30
C VAL A 151 -0.79 -9.01 -6.33
N ALA A 152 -1.21 -8.48 -5.19
CA ALA A 152 -1.81 -7.15 -5.13
C ALA A 152 -0.78 -6.03 -5.34
N VAL A 153 0.47 -6.21 -4.89
CA VAL A 153 1.58 -5.29 -5.19
C VAL A 153 1.90 -5.31 -6.68
N ASP A 154 2.04 -6.50 -7.28
CA ASP A 154 2.34 -6.67 -8.70
C ASP A 154 1.27 -6.00 -9.57
N ASN A 155 -0.01 -6.24 -9.27
CA ASN A 155 -1.13 -5.58 -9.95
C ASN A 155 -1.09 -4.05 -9.87
N LEU A 156 -0.60 -3.49 -8.76
CA LEU A 156 -0.48 -2.05 -8.60
C LEU A 156 0.69 -1.50 -9.42
N VAL A 157 1.84 -2.18 -9.36
CA VAL A 157 3.06 -1.81 -10.10
C VAL A 157 2.82 -1.86 -11.61
N GLU A 158 2.23 -2.94 -12.12
CA GLU A 158 1.91 -3.10 -13.54
C GLU A 158 1.04 -1.94 -14.06
N ARG A 159 0.02 -1.55 -13.29
CA ARG A 159 -0.89 -0.46 -13.67
C ARG A 159 -0.27 0.94 -13.57
N LEU A 160 0.72 1.13 -12.69
CA LEU A 160 1.45 2.39 -12.57
C LEU A 160 2.51 2.54 -13.67
N ALA A 161 3.04 1.42 -14.18
CA ALA A 161 4.03 1.40 -15.26
C ALA A 161 3.42 1.54 -16.66
N ALA A 162 2.10 1.34 -16.79
CA ALA A 162 1.34 1.42 -18.04
C ALA A 162 0.91 2.86 -18.38
#